data_AF-A0A0E9XDZ2-F1
#
_entry.id   AF-A0A0E9XDZ2-F1
#
_cell.length_a   1.000
_cell.length_b   1.000
_cell.length_c   1.000
_cell.angle_alpha   90.00
_cell.angle_beta   90.00
_cell.angle_gamma   90.00
#
_symmetry.space_group_name_H-M   'P 1'
#
loop_
_entity.id
_entity.type
_entity.pdbx_description
1 polymer ?
#
loop_
_entity_poly.entity_id
_entity_poly.type
_entity_poly.pdbx_seq_one_letter_code
_entity_poly.pdbx_strand_id
1 'polypeptide(L)' 'MTTENEEETEQGYTDKRTPAQMAFDKMQEKRQIERILNKASQTHKQRVEDFNRHLDTLTEHYDIPKVSWTK' A
#
# COMPACT_ATOMS: atom_id res chain seq x y z
N MET A 1 -20.36 -19.99 -44.63
CA MET A 1 -20.95 -21.17 -43.97
C MET A 1 -19.97 -21.53 -42.86
N THR A 2 -20.21 -21.29 -41.58
CA THR A 2 -21.44 -21.24 -40.79
C THR A 2 -21.31 -20.14 -39.73
N THR A 3 -22.35 -19.33 -39.60
CA THR A 3 -22.63 -18.39 -38.52
C THR A 3 -23.40 -19.11 -37.44
N GLU A 4 -22.86 -19.33 -36.24
CA GLU A 4 -23.66 -19.78 -35.09
C GLU A 4 -23.12 -19.16 -33.78
N ASN A 5 -23.84 -18.14 -33.32
CA ASN A 5 -24.20 -17.86 -31.93
C ASN A 5 -23.12 -17.84 -30.84
N GLU A 6 -22.61 -16.65 -30.54
CA GLU A 6 -22.23 -16.25 -29.17
C GLU A 6 -23.18 -15.14 -28.70
N GLU A 7 -24.49 -15.42 -28.71
CA GLU A 7 -25.47 -14.72 -27.88
C GLU A 7 -25.79 -15.62 -26.68
N GLU A 8 -25.91 -15.02 -25.49
CA GLU A 8 -26.02 -15.59 -24.12
C GLU A 8 -24.66 -15.73 -23.39
N THR A 9 -24.28 -14.82 -22.49
CA THR A 9 -25.08 -14.37 -21.34
C THR A 9 -24.88 -12.88 -21.02
N GLU A 10 -25.77 -12.02 -21.51
CA GLU A 10 -26.02 -10.72 -20.87
C GLU A 10 -26.98 -10.89 -19.68
N GLN A 11 -26.64 -11.78 -18.75
CA GLN A 11 -27.20 -11.65 -17.40
C GLN A 11 -26.39 -10.55 -16.72
N GLY A 12 -26.87 -9.31 -16.88
CA GLY A 12 -26.23 -8.10 -16.37
C GLY A 12 -25.67 -8.34 -14.98
N TYR A 13 -24.36 -8.16 -14.83
CA TYR A 13 -23.67 -8.25 -13.55
C TYR A 13 -24.32 -7.23 -12.62
N THR A 14 -25.25 -7.71 -11.80
CA THR A 14 -25.84 -6.91 -10.73
C THR A 14 -24.77 -6.84 -9.66
N ASP A 15 -24.18 -5.65 -9.49
CA ASP A 15 -23.19 -5.43 -8.45
C ASP A 15 -23.86 -5.68 -7.09
N LYS A 16 -23.52 -6.81 -6.47
CA LYS A 16 -24.05 -7.24 -5.17
C LYS A 16 -23.41 -6.46 -4.02
N ARG A 17 -22.47 -5.57 -4.32
CA ARG A 17 -21.77 -4.77 -3.31
C ARG A 17 -22.73 -3.79 -2.66
N THR A 18 -22.58 -3.66 -1.35
CA THR A 18 -23.31 -2.62 -0.61
C THR A 18 -22.80 -1.23 -1.00
N PRO A 19 -23.58 -0.16 -0.78
CA PRO A 19 -23.10 1.20 -1.00
C PRO A 19 -21.78 1.52 -0.28
N ALA A 20 -21.58 0.95 0.91
CA ALA A 20 -20.34 1.09 1.68
C ALA A 20 -19.16 0.37 1.02
N GLN A 21 -19.37 -0.83 0.47
CA GLN A 21 -18.34 -1.57 -0.26
C GLN A 21 -17.95 -0.85 -1.55
N MET A 22 -18.93 -0.38 -2.33
CA MET A 22 -18.65 0.41 -3.54
C MET A 22 -17.87 1.70 -3.23
N ALA A 23 -18.18 2.39 -2.13
CA ALA A 23 -17.44 3.58 -1.71
C ALA A 23 -16.01 3.24 -1.27
N PHE A 24 -15.82 2.13 -0.56
CA PHE A 24 -14.51 1.64 -0.15
C PHE A 24 -13.64 1.28 -1.35
N ASP A 25 -14.18 0.54 -2.32
CA ASP A 25 -13.45 0.11 -3.51
C ASP A 25 -13.00 1.32 -4.35
N LYS A 26 -13.89 2.30 -4.57
CA LYS A 26 -13.53 3.57 -5.24
C LYS A 26 -12.39 4.31 -4.52
N MET A 27 -12.42 4.33 -3.18
CA MET A 27 -11.35 4.94 -2.39
C MET A 27 -10.06 4.12 -2.47
N GLN A 28 -10.16 2.78 -2.49
CA GLN A 28 -9.02 1.89 -2.62
C GLN A 28 -8.36 2.02 -3.98
N GLU A 29 -9.12 2.08 -5.07
CA GLU A 29 -8.63 2.31 -6.43
C GLU A 29 -7.86 3.63 -6.51
N LYS A 30 -8.43 4.71 -5.96
CA LYS A 30 -7.74 6.01 -5.90
C LYS A 30 -6.39 5.91 -5.17
N ARG A 31 -6.36 5.27 -4.01
CA ARG A 31 -5.13 5.08 -3.21
C ARG A 31 -4.16 4.10 -3.85
N GLN A 32 -4.64 3.16 -4.65
CA GLN A 32 -3.82 2.17 -5.33
C GLN A 32 -2.92 2.83 -6.37
N ILE A 33 -3.46 3.78 -7.15
CA ILE A 33 -2.67 4.54 -8.12
C ILE A 33 -1.51 5.27 -7.43
N GLU A 34 -1.80 5.99 -6.34
CA GLU A 34 -0.78 6.68 -5.54
C GLU A 34 0.26 5.70 -4.97
N ARG A 35 -0.16 4.56 -4.44
CA ARG A 35 0.74 3.52 -3.92
C ARG A 35 1.62 2.91 -5.01
N ILE A 36 1.07 2.67 -6.20
CA ILE A 36 1.83 2.14 -7.35
C ILE A 36 2.90 3.15 -7.74
N LEU A 37 2.53 4.43 -7.89
CA LEU A 37 3.47 5.49 -8.24
C LEU A 37 4.59 5.63 -7.20
N ASN A 38 4.24 5.64 -5.92
CA ASN A 38 5.20 5.72 -4.81
C ASN A 38 6.12 4.49 -4.71
N LYS A 39 5.62 3.29 -5.02
CA LYS A 39 6.45 2.08 -5.05
C LYS A 39 7.37 2.04 -6.27
N ALA A 40 6.91 2.58 -7.41
CA ALA A 40 7.69 2.64 -8.63
C ALA A 40 8.77 3.74 -8.59
N SER A 41 8.58 4.80 -7.81
CA SER A 41 9.52 5.92 -7.72
C SER A 41 10.85 5.56 -7.06
N GLN A 42 10.88 4.53 -6.19
CA GLN A 42 12.09 4.12 -5.47
C GLN A 42 12.51 2.70 -5.85
N THR A 43 13.77 2.58 -6.26
CA THR A 43 14.41 1.27 -6.44
C THR A 43 14.55 0.56 -5.09
N HIS A 44 14.71 -0.77 -5.12
CA HIS A 44 14.97 -1.53 -3.89
C HIS A 44 16.23 -1.04 -3.18
N LYS A 45 17.29 -0.73 -3.93
CA LYS A 45 18.55 -0.21 -3.39
C LYS A 45 18.34 1.11 -2.64
N GLN A 46 17.62 2.07 -3.23
CA GLN A 46 17.29 3.33 -2.57
C GLN A 46 16.49 3.10 -1.27
N ARG A 47 15.51 2.20 -1.28
CA ARG A 47 14.77 1.84 -0.06
C ARG A 47 15.65 1.27 1.05
N VAL A 48 16.65 0.44 0.68
CA VAL A 48 17.61 -0.10 1.65
C VAL A 48 18.53 1.00 2.18
N GLU A 49 19.01 1.90 1.31
CA GLU A 49 19.84 3.04 1.72
C GLU A 49 19.07 4.00 2.64
N ASP A 50 17.82 4.33 2.31
CA ASP A 50 16.92 5.13 3.16
C ASP A 50 16.69 4.48 4.52
N PHE A 51 16.47 3.16 4.53
CA PHE A 51 16.29 2.40 5.75
C PHE A 51 17.55 2.42 6.63
N ASN A 52 18.73 2.21 6.03
CA ASN A 52 19.99 2.24 6.76
C ASN A 52 20.27 3.64 7.32
N ARG A 53 20.07 4.70 6.52
CA ARG A 53 20.17 6.09 7.01
C ARG A 53 19.22 6.36 8.17
N HIS A 54 18.00 5.82 8.13
CA HIS A 54 17.06 5.99 9.23
C HIS A 54 17.55 5.28 10.49
N LEU A 55 18.06 4.05 10.38
CA LEU A 55 18.63 3.32 11.51
C LEU A 55 19.83 4.03 12.13
N ASP A 56 20.72 4.61 11.30
CA ASP A 56 21.87 5.39 11.79
C ASP A 56 21.45 6.62 12.61
N THR A 57 20.27 7.19 12.33
CA THR A 57 19.73 8.34 13.08
C THR A 57 18.97 7.93 14.34
N LEU A 58 18.62 6.66 14.52
CA LEU A 58 17.90 6.21 15.69
C LEU A 58 18.85 6.14 16.89
N THR A 59 18.33 6.58 18.05
CA THR A 59 19.07 6.52 19.30
C THR A 59 19.35 5.06 19.67
N GLU A 60 20.61 4.73 19.92
CA GLU A 60 21.01 3.41 20.41
C GLU A 60 20.43 3.09 21.80
N HIS A 61 20.15 4.12 22.60
CA HIS A 61 19.65 3.99 23.97
C HIS A 61 18.31 4.71 24.10
N TYR A 62 17.30 3.97 24.53
CA TYR A 62 15.92 4.45 24.70
C TYR A 62 15.62 4.89 26.14
N ASP A 63 16.64 4.92 27.01
CA ASP A 63 16.51 5.28 28.42
C ASP A 63 17.62 6.25 28.84
N ILE A 64 17.34 7.04 29.86
CA ILE A 64 18.23 8.09 30.34
C ILE A 64 19.30 7.43 31.23
N PRO A 65 20.59 7.68 30.99
CA PRO A 65 21.63 7.11 31.83
C PRO A 65 21.44 7.54 33.29
N LYS A 66 21.56 6.58 34.22
CA LYS A 66 21.37 6.86 35.64
C LYS A 66 22.40 7.89 36.11
N VAL A 67 21.94 8.94 36.78
CA VAL A 67 22.83 9.93 37.40
C VAL A 67 23.06 9.52 38.84
N SER A 68 24.16 8.82 39.12
CA SER A 68 24.62 8.63 40.50
C SER A 68 25.47 9.83 40.92
N TRP A 69 25.02 10.58 41.92
CA TRP A 69 25.88 11.53 42.63
C TRP A 69 26.83 10.74 43.51
N THR A 70 28.03 10.47 43.01
CA THR A 70 29.13 9.94 43.82
C THR A 70 30.46 10.26 43.14
N LYS A 71 31.19 11.20 43.76
CA LYS A 71 32.65 11.29 43.75
C LYS A 71 33.09 11.37 45.19
#